data_AF-A0A970G6H5-F1
#
_entry.id   AF-A0A970G6H5-F1
#
_cell.length_a   1.000
_cell.length_b   1.000
_cell.length_c   1.000
_cell.angle_alpha   90.00
_cell.angle_beta   90.00
_cell.angle_gamma   90.00
#
_symmetry.space_group_name_H-M   'P 1'
#
loop_
_entity.id
_entity.type
_entity.pdbx_description
1 polymer ?
#
loop_
_entity_poly.entity_id
_entity_poly.type
_entity_poly.pdbx_seq_one_letter_code
_entity_poly.pdbx_strand_id
1 'polypeptide(L)'
;MNKARPALRFALQRLGSPYVYGGSGKPCTPEYRRARMKQYPGSAKAIARNCPVLSGKADSCSACRYRGRDCFDCAQLVKLALKAEGILLPSGASSQWKAGAIWAFRGEVTHAARSHACVLFRKDAQGSADRPMAHVGLSLGDGRVIDARGHQAGVMQSKITAYPWTHMAFPKGFPVPAELTGKEAILAPLTFEQPPEKKPKAALQDLSLALGERGELVRLLQNQLLRLGYPLPRFGADGKYGRETSQAVVAFQRVTGLAPTGQAGVETMARLFPKPQPFLEAGEEDDDDDELFDLF
;
A
#
# COMPACT_ATOMS: atom_id res chain seq x y z
N MET A 1 11.19 18.33 32.84
CA MET A 1 11.41 18.00 31.40
C MET A 1 10.87 16.61 31.13
N ASN A 2 9.77 16.49 30.39
CA ASN A 2 9.14 15.19 30.14
C ASN A 2 10.08 14.37 29.23
N LYS A 3 10.71 13.31 29.76
CA LYS A 3 11.63 12.48 28.99
C LYS A 3 10.86 11.84 27.83
N ALA A 4 11.26 12.15 26.59
CA ALA A 4 10.66 11.55 25.41
C ALA A 4 10.67 10.02 25.54
N ARG A 5 9.51 9.40 25.29
CA ARG A 5 9.29 7.96 25.40
C ARG A 5 10.34 7.17 24.61
N PRO A 6 10.87 6.03 25.12
CA PRO A 6 11.81 5.17 24.41
C PRO A 6 11.47 4.91 22.93
N ALA A 7 10.21 4.65 22.59
CA ALA A 7 9.75 4.43 21.21
C ALA A 7 10.00 5.65 20.31
N LEU A 8 9.64 6.85 20.81
CA LEU A 8 9.81 8.09 20.04
C LEU A 8 11.30 8.40 19.85
N ARG A 9 12.11 8.19 20.89
CA ARG A 9 13.57 8.36 20.82
C ARG A 9 14.19 7.41 19.80
N PHE A 10 13.78 6.13 19.82
CA PHE A 10 14.23 5.15 18.84
C PHE A 10 13.92 5.60 17.41
N ALA A 11 12.66 6.00 17.15
CA ALA A 11 12.24 6.42 15.82
C ALA A 11 13.01 7.69 15.33
N LEU A 12 13.16 8.68 16.21
CA LEU A 12 13.90 9.92 15.92
C LEU A 12 15.37 9.65 15.56
N GLN A 13 16.04 8.75 16.28
CA GLN A 13 17.42 8.37 15.99
C GLN A 13 17.60 7.68 14.64
N ARG A 14 16.51 7.17 14.04
CA ARG A 14 16.55 6.50 12.73
C ARG A 14 16.26 7.42 11.57
N LEU A 15 16.03 8.72 11.77
CA LEU A 15 15.85 9.66 10.67
C LEU A 15 17.01 9.63 9.67
N GLY A 16 16.66 9.61 8.37
CA GLY A 16 17.61 9.47 7.27
C GLY A 16 18.09 8.04 7.02
N SER A 17 17.62 7.04 7.79
CA SER A 17 17.91 5.63 7.52
C SER A 17 17.25 5.16 6.21
N PRO A 18 17.87 4.27 5.45
CA PRO A 18 17.31 3.76 4.20
C PRO A 18 16.01 2.96 4.41
N TYR A 19 15.08 3.12 3.48
CA TYR A 19 13.98 2.16 3.32
C TYR A 19 14.43 0.98 2.46
N VAL A 20 14.13 -0.22 2.94
CA VAL A 20 14.25 -1.47 2.17
C VAL A 20 13.02 -2.31 2.49
N TYR A 21 12.33 -2.81 1.45
CA TYR A 21 11.19 -3.71 1.66
C TYR A 21 11.61 -4.94 2.48
N GLY A 22 10.90 -5.21 3.59
CA GLY A 22 11.27 -6.25 4.55
C GLY A 22 12.51 -5.97 5.39
N GLY A 23 12.99 -4.72 5.40
CA GLY A 23 14.14 -4.27 6.19
C GLY A 23 13.80 -4.28 7.68
N SER A 24 14.55 -5.06 8.46
CA SER A 24 14.22 -5.40 9.84
C SER A 24 15.10 -4.69 10.88
N GLY A 25 15.63 -3.51 10.56
CA GLY A 25 16.58 -2.79 11.40
C GLY A 25 17.98 -3.41 11.44
N LYS A 26 18.36 -4.17 10.41
CA LYS A 26 19.73 -4.67 10.23
C LYS A 26 20.56 -3.68 9.41
N PRO A 27 21.90 -3.73 9.51
CA PRO A 27 22.79 -2.90 8.70
C PRO A 27 22.46 -3.00 7.21
N CYS A 28 22.36 -1.85 6.53
CA CYS A 28 22.04 -1.79 5.12
C CYS A 28 23.24 -2.13 4.25
N THR A 29 23.50 -3.42 4.05
CA THR A 29 24.58 -3.92 3.18
C THR A 29 24.04 -4.48 1.85
N PRO A 30 24.87 -4.60 0.80
CA PRO A 30 24.50 -5.31 -0.43
C PRO A 30 24.05 -6.75 -0.14
N GLU A 31 24.73 -7.45 0.77
CA GLU A 31 24.42 -8.82 1.17
C GLU A 31 23.04 -8.91 1.82
N TYR A 32 22.74 -8.01 2.76
CA TYR A 32 21.43 -7.97 3.39
C TYR A 32 20.32 -7.66 2.39
N ARG A 33 20.57 -6.74 1.45
CA ARG A 33 19.63 -6.43 0.37
C ARG A 33 19.41 -7.62 -0.57
N ARG A 34 20.45 -8.37 -0.94
CA ARG A 34 20.32 -9.64 -1.70
C ARG A 34 19.45 -10.65 -0.93
N ALA A 35 19.64 -10.76 0.39
CA ALA A 35 18.79 -11.61 1.22
C ALA A 35 17.31 -11.15 1.22
N ARG A 36 17.04 -9.84 1.25
CA ARG A 36 15.68 -9.30 1.09
C ARG A 36 15.11 -9.60 -0.30
N MET A 37 15.92 -9.48 -1.36
CA MET A 37 15.53 -9.81 -2.73
C MET A 37 15.13 -11.28 -2.89
N LYS A 38 15.90 -12.20 -2.27
CA LYS A 38 15.58 -13.64 -2.25
C LYS A 38 14.27 -13.93 -1.50
N GLN A 39 14.07 -13.27 -0.35
CA GLN A 39 12.84 -13.44 0.43
C GLN A 39 11.61 -12.79 -0.23
N TYR A 40 11.79 -11.70 -0.97
CA TYR A 40 10.72 -10.94 -1.61
C TYR A 40 11.00 -10.70 -3.10
N PRO A 41 10.85 -11.73 -3.97
CA PRO A 41 11.20 -11.62 -5.39
C PRO A 41 10.47 -10.49 -6.12
N GLY A 42 9.20 -10.24 -5.78
CA GLY A 42 8.42 -9.14 -6.37
C GLY A 42 8.97 -7.74 -6.10
N SER A 43 9.73 -7.57 -5.00
CA SER A 43 10.41 -6.31 -4.66
C SER A 43 11.87 -6.27 -5.10
N ALA A 44 12.40 -7.35 -5.67
CA ALA A 44 13.83 -7.50 -5.90
C ALA A 44 14.41 -6.42 -6.82
N LYS A 45 13.72 -6.12 -7.93
CA LYS A 45 14.11 -5.06 -8.87
C LYS A 45 14.18 -3.68 -8.20
N ALA A 46 13.20 -3.37 -7.35
CA ALA A 46 13.16 -2.10 -6.62
C ALA A 46 14.29 -2.00 -5.58
N ILE A 47 14.56 -3.10 -4.85
CA ILE A 47 15.64 -3.17 -3.87
C ILE A 47 17.02 -2.97 -4.53
N ALA A 48 17.26 -3.66 -5.66
CA ALA A 48 18.51 -3.59 -6.40
C ALA A 48 18.76 -2.20 -6.98
N ARG A 49 17.76 -1.62 -7.67
CA ARG A 49 17.85 -0.29 -8.29
C ARG A 49 18.20 0.83 -7.29
N ASN A 50 17.82 0.67 -6.03
CA ASN A 50 18.05 1.65 -4.97
C ASN A 50 19.29 1.33 -4.10
N CYS A 51 20.19 0.49 -4.58
CA CYS A 51 21.50 0.24 -3.98
C CYS A 51 22.58 0.53 -5.04
N PRO A 52 23.54 1.44 -4.78
CA PRO A 52 24.55 1.77 -5.78
C PRO A 52 25.38 0.54 -6.19
N VAL A 53 25.68 -0.36 -5.25
CA VAL A 53 26.40 -1.62 -5.53
C VAL A 53 25.56 -2.58 -6.36
N LEU A 54 24.33 -2.88 -5.95
CA LEU A 54 23.50 -3.85 -6.66
C LEU A 54 22.97 -3.35 -8.01
N SER A 55 22.96 -2.04 -8.23
CA SER A 55 22.62 -1.43 -9.52
C SER A 55 23.81 -1.26 -10.46
N GLY A 56 25.03 -1.64 -10.03
CA GLY A 56 26.26 -1.47 -10.82
C GLY A 56 26.76 -0.03 -10.92
N LYS A 57 26.25 0.88 -10.09
CA LYS A 57 26.66 2.30 -10.08
C LYS A 57 27.89 2.58 -9.22
N ALA A 58 28.30 1.64 -8.38
CA ALA A 58 29.52 1.73 -7.57
C ALA A 58 30.01 0.33 -7.20
N ASP A 59 31.31 0.15 -7.05
CA ASP A 59 31.89 -1.13 -6.66
C ASP A 59 31.73 -1.43 -5.17
N SER A 60 31.50 -0.39 -4.36
CA SER A 60 31.32 -0.54 -2.91
C SER A 60 30.37 0.51 -2.32
N CYS A 61 30.08 0.36 -1.03
CA CYS A 61 29.27 1.32 -0.28
C CYS A 61 30.06 2.53 0.24
N SER A 62 31.32 2.74 -0.19
CA SER A 62 32.17 3.84 0.29
C SER A 62 31.53 5.22 0.11
N ALA A 63 30.93 5.46 -1.06
CA ALA A 63 30.19 6.68 -1.42
C ALA A 63 28.67 6.57 -1.19
N CYS A 64 28.19 5.50 -0.54
CA CYS A 64 26.75 5.32 -0.31
C CYS A 64 26.26 6.27 0.78
N ARG A 65 25.24 7.09 0.49
CA ARG A 65 24.61 8.00 1.46
C ARG A 65 24.09 7.32 2.74
N TYR A 66 23.87 6.00 2.67
CA TYR A 66 23.35 5.19 3.76
C TYR A 66 24.41 4.30 4.43
N ARG A 67 25.70 4.51 4.13
CA ARG A 67 26.80 3.72 4.69
C ARG A 67 26.71 3.70 6.22
N GLY A 68 26.79 2.50 6.80
CA GLY A 68 26.74 2.29 8.25
C GLY A 68 25.36 2.45 8.90
N ARG A 69 24.31 2.72 8.12
CA ARG A 69 22.93 2.86 8.65
C ARG A 69 22.17 1.56 8.55
N ASP A 70 21.31 1.28 9.53
CA ASP A 70 20.34 0.20 9.43
C ASP A 70 19.20 0.55 8.47
N CYS A 71 18.59 -0.45 7.83
CA CYS A 71 17.42 -0.24 6.97
C CYS A 71 16.13 -0.80 7.56
N PHE A 72 15.03 -0.14 7.21
CA PHE A 72 13.71 -0.43 7.74
C PHE A 72 12.67 -0.48 6.62
N ASP A 73 11.63 -1.29 6.77
CA ASP A 73 10.32 -0.95 6.20
C ASP A 73 9.45 -0.25 7.26
N CYS A 74 8.23 0.12 6.89
CA CYS A 74 7.33 0.88 7.77
C CYS A 74 6.94 0.09 9.03
N ALA A 75 6.60 -1.19 8.87
CA ALA A 75 6.13 -2.03 9.95
C ALA A 75 7.26 -2.44 10.90
N GLN A 76 8.45 -2.73 10.38
CA GLN A 76 9.63 -3.06 11.19
C GLN A 76 10.14 -1.86 11.97
N LEU A 77 10.08 -0.64 11.40
CA LEU A 77 10.42 0.58 12.14
C LEU A 77 9.53 0.73 13.38
N VAL A 78 8.20 0.66 13.21
CA VAL A 78 7.24 0.80 14.30
C VAL A 78 7.34 -0.35 15.30
N LYS A 79 7.56 -1.58 14.81
CA LYS A 79 7.78 -2.76 15.66
C LYS A 79 8.99 -2.58 16.58
N LEU A 80 10.12 -2.13 16.04
CA LEU A 80 11.33 -1.94 16.85
C LEU A 80 11.23 -0.71 17.76
N ALA A 81 10.51 0.33 17.33
CA ALA A 81 10.20 1.47 18.20
C ALA A 81 9.37 1.03 19.42
N LEU A 82 8.26 0.30 19.22
CA LEU A 82 7.46 -0.19 20.33
C LEU A 82 8.16 -1.28 21.16
N LYS A 83 9.08 -2.05 20.56
CA LYS A 83 9.93 -2.99 21.32
C LYS A 83 10.77 -2.26 22.37
N ALA A 84 11.20 -1.03 22.13
CA ALA A 84 11.91 -0.22 23.13
C ALA A 84 11.02 0.19 24.33
N GLU A 85 9.70 0.03 24.22
CA GLU A 85 8.73 0.17 25.32
C GLU A 85 8.36 -1.17 25.96
N GLY A 86 8.99 -2.28 25.53
CA GLY A 86 8.59 -3.63 25.94
C GLY A 86 7.36 -4.18 25.21
N ILE A 87 6.87 -3.49 24.17
CA ILE A 87 5.67 -3.88 23.43
C ILE A 87 6.07 -4.65 22.15
N LEU A 88 5.61 -5.89 22.03
CA LEU A 88 5.96 -6.78 20.92
C LEU A 88 4.89 -6.72 19.81
N LEU A 89 5.26 -6.15 18.67
CA LEU A 89 4.40 -6.09 17.48
C LEU A 89 4.74 -7.17 16.44
N PRO A 90 3.74 -7.66 15.68
CA PRO A 90 4.00 -8.46 14.49
C PRO A 90 4.63 -7.63 13.36
N SER A 91 5.06 -8.31 12.29
CA SER A 91 5.98 -7.74 11.30
C SER A 91 5.34 -6.94 10.15
N GLY A 92 4.01 -6.97 9.97
CA GLY A 92 3.32 -6.27 8.88
C GLY A 92 2.29 -5.26 9.39
N ALA A 93 2.05 -4.18 8.65
CA ALA A 93 1.11 -3.11 9.06
C ALA A 93 -0.30 -3.65 9.33
N SER A 94 -0.80 -4.52 8.45
CA SER A 94 -2.10 -5.20 8.64
C SER A 94 -2.11 -6.12 9.86
N SER A 95 -1.04 -6.90 10.07
CA SER A 95 -0.92 -7.76 11.25
C SER A 95 -0.87 -6.95 12.54
N GLN A 96 -0.17 -5.80 12.53
CA GLN A 96 -0.09 -4.89 13.67
C GLN A 96 -1.48 -4.32 13.99
N TRP A 97 -2.17 -3.79 12.99
CA TRP A 97 -3.54 -3.31 13.15
C TRP A 97 -4.47 -4.35 13.77
N LYS A 98 -4.40 -5.61 13.29
CA LYS A 98 -5.22 -6.72 13.77
C LYS A 98 -4.87 -7.21 15.18
N ALA A 99 -3.69 -6.88 15.73
CA ALA A 99 -3.22 -7.32 17.04
C ALA A 99 -3.95 -6.63 18.21
N GLY A 100 -5.25 -6.87 18.36
CA GLY A 100 -6.16 -6.20 19.29
C GLY A 100 -5.69 -6.16 20.74
N ALA A 101 -5.03 -7.24 21.21
CA ALA A 101 -4.55 -7.34 22.58
C ALA A 101 -3.50 -6.27 22.98
N ILE A 102 -2.85 -5.64 21.99
CA ILE A 102 -1.79 -4.64 22.19
C ILE A 102 -2.37 -3.23 22.35
N TRP A 103 -3.56 -2.99 21.80
CA TRP A 103 -4.15 -1.66 21.69
C TRP A 103 -5.04 -1.37 22.89
N ALA A 104 -4.85 -0.22 23.53
CA ALA A 104 -5.81 0.37 24.46
C ALA A 104 -6.95 1.04 23.71
N PHE A 105 -6.65 1.60 22.53
CA PHE A 105 -7.63 2.13 21.59
C PHE A 105 -7.13 1.91 20.16
N ARG A 106 -8.05 1.66 19.22
CA ARG A 106 -7.79 1.75 17.79
C ARG A 106 -9.05 2.24 17.08
N GLY A 107 -8.90 3.11 16.08
CA GLY A 107 -10.03 3.68 15.35
C GLY A 107 -9.55 4.59 14.23
N GLU A 108 -10.46 5.36 13.66
CA GLU A 108 -10.09 6.40 12.70
C GLU A 108 -9.18 7.45 13.35
N VAL A 109 -8.35 8.11 12.54
CA VAL A 109 -7.56 9.24 13.04
C VAL A 109 -8.51 10.30 13.59
N THR A 110 -8.15 10.98 14.68
CA THR A 110 -8.81 12.21 15.15
C THR A 110 -7.76 13.27 15.47
N HIS A 111 -8.18 14.45 15.97
CA HIS A 111 -7.24 15.46 16.46
C HIS A 111 -6.30 14.93 17.55
N ALA A 112 -6.71 13.90 18.30
CA ALA A 112 -5.88 13.23 19.31
C ALA A 112 -4.50 12.82 18.77
N ALA A 113 -4.44 12.37 17.51
CA ALA A 113 -3.18 11.96 16.88
C ALA A 113 -2.18 13.13 16.70
N ARG A 114 -2.65 14.39 16.76
CA ARG A 114 -1.79 15.58 16.67
C ARG A 114 -1.17 15.94 18.01
N SER A 115 -1.85 15.66 19.12
CA SER A 115 -1.45 16.07 20.47
C SER A 115 -0.93 14.90 21.33
N HIS A 116 -1.05 13.67 20.84
CA HIS A 116 -0.62 12.48 21.56
C HIS A 116 0.19 11.54 20.68
N ALA A 117 1.18 10.89 21.29
CA ALA A 117 1.95 9.85 20.64
C ALA A 117 1.07 8.61 20.44
N CYS A 118 0.95 8.15 19.19
CA CYS A 118 0.17 6.98 18.82
C CYS A 118 0.73 6.37 17.52
N VAL A 119 0.31 5.14 17.23
CA VAL A 119 0.61 4.49 15.95
C VAL A 119 -0.42 4.93 14.92
N LEU A 120 0.02 5.29 13.73
CA LEU A 120 -0.84 5.68 12.61
C LEU A 120 -0.83 4.60 11.55
N PHE A 121 -1.98 4.35 10.92
CA PHE A 121 -2.14 3.40 9.83
C PHE A 121 -2.82 4.06 8.63
N ARG A 122 -2.49 3.55 7.44
CA ARG A 122 -3.22 3.85 6.22
C ARG A 122 -3.89 2.60 5.69
N LYS A 123 -5.19 2.68 5.48
CA LYS A 123 -6.00 1.63 4.86
C LYS A 123 -5.48 1.35 3.46
N ASP A 124 -5.37 0.08 3.12
CA ASP A 124 -5.15 -0.34 1.73
C ASP A 124 -6.47 -0.15 0.97
N ALA A 125 -6.49 0.76 0.00
CA ALA A 125 -7.70 1.06 -0.78
C ALA A 125 -8.16 -0.15 -1.63
N GLN A 126 -7.23 -1.07 -1.91
CA GLN A 126 -7.49 -2.35 -2.56
C GLN A 126 -7.30 -3.53 -1.57
N GLY A 127 -7.27 -3.24 -0.27
CA GLY A 127 -7.03 -4.24 0.77
C GLY A 127 -8.21 -5.18 0.98
N SER A 128 -7.92 -6.44 1.25
CA SER A 128 -8.90 -7.41 1.75
C SER A 128 -9.05 -7.31 3.28
N ALA A 129 -10.03 -8.02 3.84
CA ALA A 129 -10.17 -8.18 5.29
C ALA A 129 -8.88 -8.72 5.95
N ASP A 130 -8.11 -9.52 5.22
CA ASP A 130 -6.83 -10.06 5.71
C ASP A 130 -5.69 -9.07 5.67
N ARG A 131 -5.71 -8.14 4.71
CA ARG A 131 -4.67 -7.11 4.51
C ARG A 131 -5.26 -5.69 4.44
N PRO A 132 -5.92 -5.21 5.52
CA PRO A 132 -6.65 -3.94 5.49
C PRO A 132 -5.75 -2.70 5.52
N MET A 133 -4.47 -2.82 5.89
CA MET A 133 -3.55 -1.70 6.05
C MET A 133 -2.33 -1.81 5.12
N ALA A 134 -2.09 -0.76 4.35
CA ALA A 134 -0.97 -0.63 3.42
C ALA A 134 0.26 0.05 4.03
N HIS A 135 0.10 0.82 5.10
CA HIS A 135 1.21 1.58 5.70
C HIS A 135 1.01 1.81 7.20
N VAL A 136 2.11 2.05 7.90
CA VAL A 136 2.12 2.35 9.35
C VAL A 136 3.22 3.36 9.68
N GLY A 137 3.00 4.21 10.68
CA GLY A 137 3.92 5.22 11.17
C GLY A 137 3.70 5.54 12.65
N LEU A 138 4.49 6.45 13.20
CA LEU A 138 4.43 6.84 14.61
C LEU A 138 4.22 8.35 14.72
N SER A 139 3.09 8.76 15.30
CA SER A 139 2.90 10.15 15.72
C SER A 139 3.79 10.47 16.91
N LEU A 140 4.44 11.63 16.86
CA LEU A 140 5.25 12.16 17.96
C LEU A 140 4.41 12.88 19.01
N GLY A 141 3.11 13.10 18.76
CA GLY A 141 2.22 13.85 19.65
C GLY A 141 2.39 15.35 19.62
N ASP A 142 3.07 15.89 18.61
CA ASP A 142 3.29 17.33 18.39
C ASP A 142 2.93 17.76 16.95
N GLY A 143 2.05 17.00 16.31
CA GLY A 143 1.63 17.18 14.92
C GLY A 143 2.63 16.64 13.89
N ARG A 144 3.74 16.05 14.32
CA ARG A 144 4.72 15.40 13.45
C ARG A 144 4.63 13.88 13.53
N VAL A 145 5.05 13.22 12.45
CA VAL A 145 5.03 11.78 12.28
C VAL A 145 6.38 11.31 11.77
N ILE A 146 6.83 10.15 12.24
CA ILE A 146 7.96 9.42 11.68
C ILE A 146 7.48 8.12 11.05
N ASP A 147 7.89 7.88 9.80
CA ASP A 147 7.61 6.66 9.06
C ASP A 147 8.73 6.33 8.07
N ALA A 148 8.80 5.05 7.64
CA ALA A 148 9.71 4.61 6.59
C ALA A 148 8.98 4.60 5.24
N ARG A 149 9.24 5.60 4.39
CA ARG A 149 8.41 5.90 3.20
C ARG A 149 9.11 5.62 1.88
N GLY A 150 9.23 4.34 1.54
CA GLY A 150 9.77 3.92 0.25
C GLY A 150 11.24 4.34 0.03
N HIS A 151 11.83 3.83 -1.05
CA HIS A 151 13.29 3.91 -1.24
C HIS A 151 13.84 5.33 -1.43
N GLN A 152 13.04 6.26 -1.97
CA GLN A 152 13.48 7.64 -2.22
C GLN A 152 13.61 8.45 -0.93
N ALA A 153 12.67 8.30 0.01
CA ALA A 153 12.69 9.06 1.25
C ALA A 153 13.48 8.36 2.36
N GLY A 154 13.27 7.05 2.55
CA GLY A 154 13.77 6.34 3.73
C GLY A 154 12.91 6.61 4.97
N VAL A 155 13.53 6.53 6.14
CA VAL A 155 12.92 6.96 7.41
C VAL A 155 12.93 8.48 7.45
N MET A 156 11.75 9.07 7.50
CA MET A 156 11.57 10.51 7.40
C MET A 156 10.62 11.02 8.48
N GLN A 157 10.68 12.32 8.73
CA GLN A 157 9.72 13.05 9.55
C GLN A 157 8.88 13.95 8.66
N SER A 158 7.58 13.99 8.86
CA SER A 158 6.68 14.93 8.18
C SER A 158 5.63 15.48 9.14
N LYS A 159 4.92 16.54 8.71
CA LYS A 159 3.64 16.88 9.33
C LYS A 159 2.70 15.68 9.20
N ILE A 160 1.84 15.45 10.20
CA ILE A 160 0.83 14.38 10.15
C ILE A 160 -0.11 14.54 8.95
N THR A 161 -0.39 15.78 8.53
CA THR A 161 -1.24 16.08 7.36
C THR A 161 -0.56 15.86 6.01
N ALA A 162 0.74 15.58 5.97
CA ALA A 162 1.49 15.37 4.73
C ALA A 162 1.34 13.95 4.15
N TYR A 163 0.52 13.11 4.77
CA TYR A 163 0.23 11.76 4.31
C TYR A 163 -1.21 11.39 4.70
N PRO A 164 -1.95 10.63 3.85
CA PRO A 164 -3.34 10.29 4.12
C PRO A 164 -3.43 9.14 5.14
N TRP A 165 -3.13 9.42 6.40
CA TRP A 165 -3.39 8.51 7.50
C TRP A 165 -4.90 8.37 7.70
N THR A 166 -5.37 7.13 7.86
CA THR A 166 -6.81 6.87 7.99
C THR A 166 -7.18 6.34 9.36
N HIS A 167 -6.27 5.62 10.02
CA HIS A 167 -6.51 5.06 11.35
C HIS A 167 -5.39 5.41 12.32
N MET A 168 -5.69 5.40 13.61
CA MET A 168 -4.74 5.52 14.70
C MET A 168 -4.96 4.41 15.73
N ALA A 169 -3.91 4.04 16.46
CA ALA A 169 -3.99 3.13 17.58
C ALA A 169 -3.06 3.58 18.72
N PHE A 170 -3.59 3.54 19.94
CA PHE A 170 -2.86 3.81 21.16
C PHE A 170 -2.45 2.47 21.78
N PRO A 171 -1.14 2.19 21.94
CA PRO A 171 -0.68 1.01 22.64
C PRO A 171 -1.10 1.04 24.13
N LYS A 172 -1.32 -0.12 24.75
CA LYS A 172 -1.44 -0.22 26.21
C LYS A 172 -0.19 0.38 26.87
N GLY A 173 -0.39 1.22 27.89
CA GLY A 173 0.68 1.98 28.55
C GLY A 173 1.05 3.32 27.90
N PHE A 174 0.41 3.68 26.78
CA PHE A 174 0.45 5.05 26.25
C PHE A 174 -0.73 5.85 26.83
N PRO A 175 -0.58 7.16 27.06
CA PRO A 175 -1.69 8.02 27.43
C PRO A 175 -2.75 8.00 26.33
N VAL A 176 -3.95 7.53 26.68
CA VAL A 176 -5.13 7.61 25.82
C VAL A 176 -5.89 8.87 26.22
N PRO A 177 -6.22 9.75 25.27
CA PRO A 177 -7.04 10.92 25.55
C PRO A 177 -8.38 10.54 26.19
N ALA A 178 -8.90 11.39 27.09
CA ALA A 178 -10.15 11.12 27.81
C ALA A 178 -11.32 10.91 26.85
N GLU A 179 -11.35 11.65 25.73
CA GLU A 179 -12.39 11.55 24.72
C GLU A 179 -12.41 10.22 23.95
N LEU A 180 -11.36 9.40 24.07
CA LEU A 180 -11.25 8.07 23.46
C LEU A 180 -11.31 6.95 24.50
N THR A 181 -11.22 7.28 25.79
CA THR A 181 -11.20 6.30 26.88
C THR A 181 -12.59 5.69 27.05
N GLY A 182 -12.67 4.35 27.12
CA GLY A 182 -13.94 3.63 27.28
C GLY A 182 -14.85 3.60 26.04
N LYS A 183 -14.45 4.24 24.93
CA LYS A 183 -15.10 4.04 23.63
C LYS A 183 -14.57 2.75 23.01
N GLU A 184 -15.46 1.79 22.76
CA GLU A 184 -15.15 0.74 21.78
C GLU A 184 -14.84 1.39 20.43
N ALA A 185 -14.11 0.70 19.57
CA ALA A 185 -13.75 1.19 18.24
C ALA A 185 -15.01 1.39 17.39
N ILE A 186 -15.72 2.51 17.56
CA ILE A 186 -16.92 2.83 16.80
C ILE A 186 -16.48 3.01 15.35
N LEU A 187 -16.85 2.03 14.52
CA LEU A 187 -16.73 2.00 13.07
C LEU A 187 -17.77 2.95 12.43
N ALA A 188 -17.75 4.23 12.78
CA ALA A 188 -18.55 5.24 12.11
C ALA A 188 -17.61 6.31 11.53
N PRO A 189 -17.64 6.56 10.21
CA PRO A 189 -16.72 7.48 9.57
C PRO A 189 -17.03 8.91 10.00
N LEU A 190 -16.04 9.61 10.57
CA LEU A 190 -16.06 11.07 10.66
C LEU A 190 -15.08 11.61 9.63
N THR A 191 -15.65 12.20 8.59
CA THR A 191 -14.96 12.93 7.54
C THR A 191 -14.18 14.10 8.15
N PHE A 192 -12.86 14.04 8.06
CA PHE A 192 -12.08 15.27 8.10
C PHE A 192 -12.44 16.10 6.88
N GLU A 193 -12.74 17.39 7.08
CA GLU A 193 -12.66 18.35 5.98
C GLU A 193 -11.23 18.33 5.47
N GLN A 194 -11.07 17.61 4.36
CA GLN A 194 -9.82 17.55 3.64
C GLN A 194 -9.54 18.97 3.11
N PRO A 195 -8.28 19.46 3.18
CA PRO A 195 -7.87 20.57 2.31
C PRO A 195 -8.36 20.24 0.90
N PRO A 196 -8.94 21.21 0.14
CA PRO A 196 -9.81 20.93 -0.99
C PRO A 196 -9.24 19.79 -1.84
N GLU A 197 -9.95 18.66 -1.82
CA GLU A 197 -9.61 17.51 -2.64
C GLU A 197 -9.43 18.00 -4.07
N LYS A 198 -8.30 17.67 -4.70
CA LYS A 198 -8.31 17.57 -6.15
C LYS A 198 -9.37 16.50 -6.44
N LYS A 199 -10.51 16.94 -7.01
CA LYS A 199 -11.68 16.12 -7.36
C LYS A 199 -11.30 14.68 -7.67
N PRO A 200 -12.04 13.66 -7.17
CA PRO A 200 -11.72 12.27 -7.43
C PRO A 200 -11.49 12.07 -8.92
N LYS A 201 -10.29 11.62 -9.28
CA LYS A 201 -10.02 11.15 -10.62
C LYS A 201 -10.95 9.96 -10.81
N ALA A 202 -11.88 10.07 -11.75
CA ALA A 202 -12.93 9.08 -12.02
C ALA A 202 -12.36 7.66 -11.97
N ALA A 203 -13.16 6.67 -11.51
CA ALA A 203 -12.70 5.29 -11.49
C ALA A 203 -12.17 4.92 -12.89
N LEU A 204 -11.17 4.04 -12.98
CA LEU A 204 -10.57 3.68 -14.27
C LEU A 204 -11.61 3.23 -15.32
N GLN A 205 -12.75 2.70 -14.85
CA GLN A 205 -13.89 2.25 -15.64
C GLN A 205 -14.78 3.41 -16.10
N ASP A 206 -14.72 4.58 -15.47
CA ASP A 206 -15.48 5.79 -15.81
C ASP A 206 -14.66 6.77 -16.67
N LEU A 207 -13.40 6.44 -16.94
CA LEU A 207 -12.48 7.24 -17.75
C LEU A 207 -12.61 6.83 -19.21
N SER A 208 -12.76 7.82 -20.09
CA SER A 208 -12.58 7.63 -21.53
C SER A 208 -11.17 8.05 -21.91
N LEU A 209 -10.42 7.17 -22.57
CA LEU A 209 -9.10 7.51 -23.11
C LEU A 209 -9.12 7.57 -24.65
N ALA A 210 -8.53 8.60 -25.23
CA ALA A 210 -8.56 8.86 -26.67
C ALA A 210 -7.23 9.35 -27.25
N LEU A 211 -7.16 9.41 -28.59
CA LEU A 211 -5.98 9.83 -29.34
C LEU A 211 -5.46 11.20 -28.86
N GLY A 212 -4.16 11.27 -28.58
CA GLY A 212 -3.47 12.49 -28.13
C GLY A 212 -3.27 12.56 -26.62
N GLU A 213 -3.99 11.75 -25.83
CA GLU A 213 -3.82 11.72 -24.38
C GLU A 213 -2.52 11.06 -23.93
N ARG A 214 -2.05 11.42 -22.72
CA ARG A 214 -0.77 10.95 -22.17
C ARG A 214 -0.86 10.74 -20.66
N GLY A 215 -0.05 9.82 -20.14
CA GLY A 215 0.17 9.62 -18.71
C GLY A 215 -0.03 8.17 -18.26
N GLU A 216 0.00 7.97 -16.94
CA GLU A 216 -0.01 6.62 -16.34
C GLU A 216 -1.26 5.79 -16.68
N LEU A 217 -2.41 6.43 -16.92
CA LEU A 217 -3.64 5.73 -17.29
C LEU A 217 -3.54 5.13 -18.70
N VAL A 218 -2.96 5.87 -19.64
CA VAL A 218 -2.67 5.37 -20.99
C VAL A 218 -1.67 4.22 -20.92
N ARG A 219 -0.64 4.34 -20.07
CA ARG A 219 0.33 3.27 -19.86
C ARG A 219 -0.32 2.01 -19.29
N LEU A 220 -1.27 2.17 -18.36
CA LEU A 220 -2.02 1.05 -17.78
C LEU A 220 -2.88 0.34 -18.85
N LEU A 221 -3.61 1.12 -19.65
CA LEU A 221 -4.37 0.63 -20.80
C LEU A 221 -3.48 -0.16 -21.78
N GLN A 222 -2.36 0.42 -22.19
CA GLN A 222 -1.41 -0.21 -23.11
C GLN A 222 -0.85 -1.53 -22.56
N ASN A 223 -0.49 -1.58 -21.28
CA ASN A 223 -0.01 -2.81 -20.64
C ASN A 223 -1.10 -3.89 -20.60
N GLN A 224 -2.36 -3.52 -20.36
CA GLN A 224 -3.47 -4.47 -20.35
C GLN A 224 -3.77 -5.01 -21.75
N LEU A 225 -3.72 -4.16 -22.79
CA LEU A 225 -3.83 -4.58 -24.19
C LEU A 225 -2.73 -5.57 -24.57
N LEU A 226 -1.47 -5.27 -24.22
CA LEU A 226 -0.34 -6.18 -24.45
C LEU A 226 -0.53 -7.53 -23.73
N ARG A 227 -1.01 -7.50 -22.48
CA ARG A 227 -1.29 -8.71 -21.70
C ARG A 227 -2.37 -9.58 -22.34
N LEU A 228 -3.38 -8.95 -22.95
CA LEU A 228 -4.47 -9.62 -23.65
C LEU A 228 -4.09 -10.01 -25.10
N GLY A 229 -2.83 -9.81 -25.51
CA GLY A 229 -2.31 -10.24 -26.80
C GLY A 229 -2.52 -9.24 -27.95
N TYR A 230 -2.91 -7.99 -27.66
CA TYR A 230 -3.01 -6.93 -28.67
C TYR A 230 -1.67 -6.21 -28.80
N PRO A 231 -0.94 -6.39 -29.92
CA PRO A 231 0.44 -5.93 -30.02
C PRO A 231 0.54 -4.41 -30.18
N LEU A 232 1.56 -3.83 -29.54
CA LEU A 232 2.00 -2.44 -29.71
C LEU A 232 3.50 -2.45 -30.12
N PRO A 233 3.83 -2.90 -31.35
CA PRO A 233 5.20 -3.21 -31.76
C PRO A 233 6.19 -2.03 -31.83
N ARG A 234 5.71 -0.80 -32.05
CA ARG A 234 6.56 0.37 -32.32
C ARG A 234 6.96 1.11 -31.04
N PHE A 235 6.01 1.36 -30.14
CA PHE A 235 6.27 2.14 -28.92
C PHE A 235 5.95 1.43 -27.61
N GLY A 236 5.25 0.29 -27.66
CA GLY A 236 4.86 -0.45 -26.46
C GLY A 236 3.98 0.39 -25.50
N ALA A 237 4.14 0.16 -24.20
CA ALA A 237 3.43 0.92 -23.15
C ALA A 237 4.16 2.22 -22.76
N ASP A 238 4.33 3.13 -23.71
CA ASP A 238 5.05 4.40 -23.51
C ASP A 238 4.26 5.47 -22.74
N GLY A 239 2.96 5.26 -22.54
CA GLY A 239 2.04 6.20 -21.90
C GLY A 239 1.55 7.32 -22.80
N LYS A 240 1.60 7.16 -24.13
CA LYS A 240 1.04 8.09 -25.12
C LYS A 240 0.00 7.40 -25.99
N TYR A 241 -1.21 7.95 -26.03
CA TYR A 241 -2.31 7.37 -26.80
C TYR A 241 -2.16 7.80 -28.26
N GLY A 242 -1.33 7.05 -28.99
CA GLY A 242 -1.07 7.28 -30.41
C GLY A 242 -1.96 6.42 -31.32
N ARG A 243 -1.71 6.53 -32.64
CA ARG A 243 -2.41 5.73 -33.67
C ARG A 243 -2.31 4.23 -33.38
N GLU A 244 -1.16 3.78 -32.90
CA GLU A 244 -0.91 2.39 -32.54
C GLU A 244 -1.81 1.90 -31.39
N THR A 245 -1.90 2.68 -30.30
CA THR A 245 -2.81 2.36 -29.19
C THR A 245 -4.27 2.37 -29.63
N SER A 246 -4.67 3.33 -30.47
CA SER A 246 -6.02 3.38 -31.03
C SER A 246 -6.35 2.14 -31.87
N GLN A 247 -5.42 1.67 -32.70
CA GLN A 247 -5.59 0.45 -33.50
C GLN A 247 -5.72 -0.82 -32.63
N ALA A 248 -4.92 -0.93 -31.57
CA ALA A 248 -5.04 -2.03 -30.62
C ALA A 248 -6.39 -2.01 -29.88
N VAL A 249 -6.90 -0.82 -29.53
CA VAL A 249 -8.23 -0.66 -28.93
C VAL A 249 -9.34 -1.03 -29.92
N VAL A 250 -9.24 -0.64 -31.19
CA VAL A 250 -10.18 -1.07 -32.24
C VAL A 250 -10.21 -2.60 -32.36
N ALA A 251 -9.05 -3.25 -32.37
CA ALA A 251 -8.95 -4.70 -32.46
C ALA A 251 -9.60 -5.38 -31.24
N PHE A 252 -9.37 -4.85 -30.04
CA PHE A 252 -10.02 -5.32 -28.82
C PHE A 252 -11.54 -5.15 -28.86
N GLN A 253 -12.03 -3.99 -29.28
CA GLN A 253 -13.45 -3.68 -29.38
C GLN A 253 -14.16 -4.64 -30.34
N ARG A 254 -13.57 -4.93 -31.51
CA ARG A 254 -14.13 -5.90 -32.47
C ARG A 254 -14.29 -7.29 -31.87
N VAL A 255 -13.27 -7.78 -31.16
CA VAL A 255 -13.29 -9.12 -30.55
C VAL A 255 -14.29 -9.20 -29.39
N THR A 256 -14.51 -8.10 -28.67
CA THR A 256 -15.42 -8.04 -27.52
C THR A 256 -16.84 -7.59 -27.86
N GLY A 257 -17.16 -7.42 -29.15
CA GLY A 257 -18.49 -7.01 -29.61
C GLY A 257 -18.84 -5.55 -29.34
N LEU A 258 -17.85 -4.70 -29.06
CA LEU A 258 -18.02 -3.26 -28.86
C LEU A 258 -17.87 -2.49 -30.18
N ALA A 259 -18.44 -1.28 -30.24
CA ALA A 259 -18.25 -0.39 -31.38
C ALA A 259 -16.74 -0.05 -31.56
N PRO A 260 -16.16 -0.23 -32.76
CA PRO A 260 -14.72 -0.08 -33.01
C PRO A 260 -14.32 1.40 -33.17
N THR A 261 -14.56 2.21 -32.14
CA THR A 261 -14.30 3.65 -32.14
C THR A 261 -12.82 3.98 -32.00
N GLY A 262 -12.00 3.03 -31.51
CA GLY A 262 -10.60 3.25 -31.21
C GLY A 262 -10.35 4.16 -30.01
N GLN A 263 -11.41 4.49 -29.27
CA GLN A 263 -11.40 5.20 -27.99
C GLN A 263 -11.71 4.20 -26.88
N ALA A 264 -10.90 4.18 -25.82
CA ALA A 264 -11.13 3.35 -24.67
C ALA A 264 -12.11 4.03 -23.71
N GLY A 265 -13.39 4.05 -24.11
CA GLY A 265 -14.50 4.55 -23.30
C GLY A 265 -14.90 3.59 -22.17
N VAL A 266 -15.92 3.98 -21.40
CA VAL A 266 -16.40 3.27 -20.19
C VAL A 266 -16.56 1.76 -20.40
N GLU A 267 -17.29 1.36 -21.45
CA GLU A 267 -17.54 -0.05 -21.77
C GLU A 267 -16.25 -0.81 -22.15
N THR A 268 -15.35 -0.13 -22.86
CA THR A 268 -14.05 -0.69 -23.26
C THR A 268 -13.16 -0.89 -22.04
N MET A 269 -13.12 0.11 -21.14
CA MET A 269 -12.36 0.03 -19.89
C MET A 269 -12.93 -1.04 -18.93
N ALA A 270 -14.25 -1.19 -18.87
CA ALA A 270 -14.91 -2.24 -18.09
C ALA A 270 -14.54 -3.66 -18.58
N ARG A 271 -14.44 -3.86 -19.90
CA ARG A 271 -14.04 -5.14 -20.50
C ARG A 271 -12.54 -5.42 -20.35
N LEU A 272 -11.70 -4.39 -20.42
CA LEU A 272 -10.25 -4.52 -20.23
C LEU A 272 -9.87 -4.79 -18.77
N PHE A 273 -10.62 -4.21 -17.83
CA PHE A 273 -10.39 -4.31 -16.40
C PHE A 273 -11.64 -4.84 -15.69
N PRO A 274 -12.03 -6.10 -15.96
CA PRO A 274 -13.18 -6.70 -15.30
C PRO A 274 -12.95 -6.74 -13.79
N LYS A 275 -13.99 -6.44 -13.02
CA LYS A 275 -13.95 -6.66 -11.58
C LYS A 275 -13.78 -8.17 -11.34
N PRO A 276 -12.88 -8.60 -10.45
CA PRO A 276 -12.80 -10.02 -10.09
C PRO A 276 -14.18 -10.45 -9.58
N GLN A 277 -14.79 -11.42 -10.25
CA GLN A 277 -16.04 -12.00 -9.77
C GLN A 277 -15.74 -12.77 -8.49
N PRO A 278 -16.60 -12.70 -7.46
CA PRO A 278 -16.54 -13.62 -6.34
C PRO A 278 -16.63 -15.04 -6.89
N PHE A 279 -15.72 -15.91 -6.42
CA PHE A 279 -15.82 -17.35 -6.66
C PHE A 279 -17.11 -17.81 -5.97
N LEU A 280 -18.17 -18.07 -6.74
CA LEU A 280 -19.34 -18.78 -6.24
C LEU A 280 -18.86 -20.20 -5.93
N GLU A 281 -18.86 -20.55 -4.65
CA GLU A 281 -18.76 -21.95 -4.22
C GLU A 281 -19.87 -22.72 -4.93
N ALA A 282 -19.49 -23.78 -5.65
CA ALA A 282 -20.45 -24.73 -6.18
C ALA A 282 -21.19 -25.33 -4.99
N GLY A 283 -22.44 -24.90 -4.79
CA GLY A 283 -23.36 -25.52 -3.87
C GLY A 283 -23.66 -26.93 -4.36
N GLU A 284 -23.60 -27.87 -3.42
CA GLU A 284 -24.23 -29.18 -3.49
C GLU A 284 -25.68 -28.97 -3.95
N GLU A 285 -26.05 -29.53 -5.10
CA GLU A 285 -27.44 -29.75 -5.47
C GLU A 285 -27.79 -31.18 -5.06
N ASP A 286 -28.78 -31.25 -4.18
CA ASP A 286 -29.44 -32.44 -3.65
C ASP A 286 -30.09 -33.22 -4.80
N ASP A 287 -29.59 -34.43 -5.08
CA ASP A 287 -30.33 -35.45 -5.84
C ASP A 287 -31.31 -36.14 -4.87
N ASP A 288 -32.42 -35.46 -4.56
CA ASP A 288 -33.64 -36.09 -4.03
C ASP A 288 -34.59 -36.34 -5.21
N ASP A 289 -34.41 -37.45 -5.91
CA ASP A 289 -35.41 -38.06 -6.79
C ASP A 289 -35.15 -39.58 -6.79
N ASP A 290 -35.90 -40.31 -5.96
CA ASP A 290 -36.35 -41.68 -6.25
C ASP A 290 -37.41 -42.09 -5.22
N GLU A 291 -38.64 -41.63 -5.45
CA GLU A 291 -39.85 -42.27 -4.92
C GLU A 291 -40.03 -43.66 -5.55
N LEU A 292 -40.25 -44.64 -4.66
CA LEU A 292 -41.30 -45.65 -4.78
C LEU A 292 -41.14 -46.72 -5.89
N PHE A 293 -40.61 -47.89 -5.54
CA PHE A 293 -41.19 -49.18 -5.96
C PHE A 293 -40.63 -50.32 -5.10
N ASP A 294 -41.47 -50.87 -4.20
CA ASP A 294 -41.30 -52.23 -3.70
C ASP A 294 -42.67 -52.93 -3.63
N LEU A 295 -42.71 -54.09 -4.31
CA LEU A 295 -43.64 -55.22 -4.19
C LEU A 295 -45.10 -55.05 -4.63
N PHE A 296 -45.42 -55.57 -5.84
CA PHE A 296 -46.15 -56.85 -6.05
C PHE A 296 -45.96 -57.36 -7.48
#